data_AF-B1XVT2-F1
#
_entry.id   AF-B1XVT2-F1
#
_cell.length_a   1.000
_cell.length_b   1.000
_cell.length_c   1.000
_cell.angle_alpha   90.00
_cell.angle_beta   90.00
_cell.angle_gamma   90.00
#
_symmetry.space_group_name_H-M   'P 1'
#
loop_
_entity.id
_entity.type
_entity.pdbx_description
1 polymer ?
#
loop_
_entity_poly.entity_id
_entity_poly.type
_entity_poly.pdbx_seq_one_letter_code
_entity_poly.pdbx_strand_id
1 'polypeptide(L)'
;MRALRSGGVGCISATANVNPKAIAELAAHWRESNADERQAGLDQVRGIFAKYQMIAGMKTAVAHYSNDPEWLRVRPPLMQLTAEQQAQLLSELKQINFSMPGL
;
A
#
# COMPACT_ATOMS: atom_id res chain seq x y z
N MET A 1 12.81 -5.90 -5.91
CA MET A 1 13.33 -7.00 -6.76
C MET A 1 14.40 -7.87 -6.14
N ARG A 2 15.14 -7.40 -5.13
CA ARG A 2 16.22 -8.16 -4.49
C ARG A 2 15.84 -9.61 -4.11
N ALA A 3 14.69 -9.81 -3.46
CA ALA A 3 14.25 -11.13 -3.00
C ALA A 3 14.10 -12.16 -4.15
N LEU A 4 13.34 -11.85 -5.21
CA LEU A 4 13.15 -12.76 -6.35
C LEU A 4 14.47 -13.00 -7.11
N ARG A 5 15.29 -11.95 -7.27
CA ARG A 5 16.63 -12.05 -7.88
C ARG A 5 17.59 -12.94 -7.09
N SER A 6 17.41 -13.04 -5.77
CA SER A 6 18.18 -13.90 -4.87
C SER A 6 17.59 -15.31 -4.70
N GLY A 7 16.61 -15.71 -5.52
CA GLY A 7 16.00 -17.04 -5.45
C GLY A 7 14.82 -17.17 -4.48
N GLY A 8 14.34 -16.06 -3.90
CA GLY A 8 13.08 -16.03 -3.16
C GLY A 8 11.89 -16.34 -4.07
N VAL A 9 10.85 -16.97 -3.52
CA VAL A 9 9.66 -17.41 -4.27
C VAL A 9 8.43 -16.51 -4.05
N GLY A 10 8.59 -15.40 -3.33
CA GLY A 10 7.51 -14.46 -3.04
C GLY A 10 7.90 -13.43 -1.99
N CYS A 11 6.90 -12.75 -1.42
CA CYS A 11 7.08 -11.83 -0.30
C CYS A 11 5.90 -11.87 0.67
N ILE A 12 6.16 -11.50 1.92
CA ILE A 12 5.13 -11.10 2.89
C ILE A 12 5.24 -9.59 3.01
N SER A 13 4.18 -8.85 2.70
CA SER A 13 4.19 -7.39 2.71
C SER A 13 2.92 -6.83 3.35
N ALA A 14 3.07 -5.85 4.25
CA ALA A 14 1.94 -5.09 4.78
C ALA A 14 1.12 -4.45 3.65
N THR A 15 1.78 -3.87 2.66
CA THR A 15 1.11 -3.21 1.53
C THR A 15 0.39 -4.18 0.59
N ALA A 16 0.55 -5.50 0.73
CA ALA A 16 -0.28 -6.46 0.01
C ALA A 16 -1.76 -6.37 0.38
N ASN A 17 -2.10 -5.85 1.57
CA ASN A 17 -3.49 -5.62 1.98
C ASN A 17 -4.18 -4.49 1.19
N VAL A 18 -3.40 -3.58 0.60
CA VAL A 18 -3.94 -2.39 -0.09
C VAL A 18 -3.51 -2.28 -1.54
N ASN A 19 -2.42 -2.92 -1.93
CA ASN A 19 -1.89 -2.91 -3.29
C ASN A 19 -1.62 -4.32 -3.85
N PRO A 20 -2.54 -5.29 -3.70
CA PRO A 20 -2.28 -6.68 -4.06
C PRO A 20 -2.03 -6.86 -5.57
N LYS A 21 -2.82 -6.19 -6.42
CA LYS A 21 -2.73 -6.33 -7.88
C LYS A 21 -1.36 -5.95 -8.42
N ALA A 22 -0.86 -4.77 -8.09
CA ALA A 22 0.45 -4.32 -8.61
C ALA A 22 1.61 -5.17 -8.06
N ILE A 23 1.51 -5.65 -6.82
CA ILE A 23 2.51 -6.57 -6.24
C ILE A 23 2.50 -7.91 -6.98
N ALA A 24 1.33 -8.47 -7.24
CA ALA A 24 1.19 -9.73 -7.98
C ALA A 24 1.68 -9.59 -9.42
N GLU A 25 1.36 -8.49 -10.11
CA GLU A 25 1.85 -8.21 -11.46
C GLU A 25 3.38 -8.13 -11.48
N LEU A 26 4.00 -7.41 -10.53
CA LEU A 26 5.46 -7.39 -10.46
C LEU A 26 6.06 -8.78 -10.21
N ALA A 27 5.45 -9.57 -9.32
CA ALA A 27 5.91 -10.92 -9.04
C ALA A 27 5.82 -11.85 -10.26
N ALA A 28 4.77 -11.72 -11.08
CA ALA A 28 4.59 -12.48 -12.31
C ALA A 28 5.57 -12.05 -13.42
N HIS A 29 5.83 -10.74 -13.51
CA HIS A 29 6.57 -10.11 -14.61
C HIS A 29 7.98 -9.63 -14.21
N TRP A 30 8.56 -10.21 -13.15
CA TRP A 30 9.76 -9.70 -12.51
C TRP A 30 11.04 -9.72 -13.37
N ARG A 31 11.01 -10.46 -14.47
CA ARG A 31 12.11 -10.61 -15.44
C ARG A 31 11.97 -9.69 -16.66
N GLU A 32 10.86 -8.96 -16.78
CA GLU A 32 10.67 -7.98 -17.85
C GLU A 32 11.54 -6.74 -17.63
N SER A 33 11.83 -6.00 -18.70
CA SER A 33 12.73 -4.84 -18.66
C SER A 33 12.22 -3.71 -17.76
N ASN A 34 10.90 -3.60 -17.56
CA ASN A 34 10.28 -2.58 -16.70
C ASN A 34 10.10 -3.02 -15.24
N ALA A 35 10.66 -4.15 -14.82
CA ALA A 35 10.45 -4.67 -13.47
C ALA A 35 11.00 -3.73 -12.37
N ASP A 36 12.10 -3.03 -12.63
CA ASP A 36 12.65 -2.06 -11.66
C ASP A 36 11.79 -0.78 -11.56
N GLU A 37 11.17 -0.34 -12.66
CA GLU A 37 10.20 0.77 -12.64
C GLU A 37 8.94 0.39 -11.86
N ARG A 38 8.41 -0.81 -12.10
CA ARG A 38 7.27 -1.36 -11.34
C ARG A 38 7.60 -1.48 -9.85
N GLN A 39 8.82 -1.92 -9.50
CA GLN A 39 9.29 -1.94 -8.11
C GLN A 39 9.33 -0.53 -7.51
N ALA A 40 9.83 0.46 -8.25
CA ALA A 40 9.86 1.85 -7.79
C ALA A 40 8.45 2.38 -7.49
N GLY A 41 7.45 2.02 -8.31
CA GLY A 41 6.03 2.31 -8.02
C GLY A 41 5.53 1.68 -6.72
N LEU A 42 5.87 0.42 -6.45
CA LEU A 42 5.55 -0.24 -5.17
C LEU A 42 6.27 0.42 -3.99
N ASP A 43 7.53 0.81 -4.18
CA ASP A 43 8.34 1.49 -3.18
C ASP A 43 7.78 2.89 -2.85
N GLN A 44 7.22 3.59 -3.84
CA GLN A 44 6.53 4.87 -3.66
C GLN A 44 5.28 4.70 -2.78
N VAL A 45 4.43 3.71 -3.09
CA VAL A 45 3.24 3.39 -2.27
C VAL A 45 3.64 3.04 -0.84
N ARG A 46 4.63 2.16 -0.67
CA ARG A 46 5.17 1.81 0.65
C ARG A 46 5.72 3.03 1.38
N GLY A 47 6.43 3.92 0.67
CA GLY A 47 7.01 5.14 1.21
C GLY A 47 5.95 6.09 1.77
N ILE A 48 4.82 6.24 1.09
CA ILE A 48 3.68 7.04 1.59
C ILE A 48 3.17 6.46 2.91
N PHE A 49 2.82 5.17 2.95
CA PHE A 49 2.29 4.55 4.17
C PHE A 49 3.29 4.56 5.34
N ALA A 50 4.60 4.48 5.06
CA ALA A 50 5.64 4.47 6.08
C ALA A 50 5.80 5.81 6.82
N LYS A 51 5.24 6.92 6.31
CA LYS A 51 5.21 8.22 7.02
C LYS A 51 4.24 8.24 8.19
N TYR A 52 3.30 7.30 8.24
CA TYR A 52 2.22 7.25 9.22
C TYR A 52 2.31 5.96 10.04
N GLN A 53 1.46 5.83 11.07
CA GLN A 53 1.27 4.53 11.71
C GLN A 53 0.69 3.55 10.68
N MET A 54 1.50 2.57 10.25
CA MET A 54 1.24 1.70 9.09
C MET A 54 -0.17 1.08 9.07
N ILE A 55 -0.63 0.56 10.20
CA ILE A 55 -1.94 -0.11 10.29
C ILE A 55 -3.08 0.91 10.15
N ALA A 56 -3.02 2.01 10.88
CA ALA A 56 -4.01 3.09 10.81
C ALA A 56 -4.03 3.75 9.43
N GLY A 57 -2.87 3.93 8.79
CA GLY A 57 -2.77 4.43 7.42
C GLY A 57 -3.41 3.51 6.40
N MET A 58 -3.08 2.22 6.40
CA MET A 58 -3.70 1.25 5.49
C MET A 58 -5.22 1.15 5.72
N LYS A 59 -5.65 1.17 6.98
CA LYS A 59 -7.08 1.14 7.33
C LYS A 59 -7.83 2.43 6.92
N THR A 60 -7.15 3.58 6.94
CA THR A 60 -7.66 4.83 6.35
C THR A 60 -7.87 4.71 4.85
N ALA A 61 -6.90 4.13 4.13
CA ALA A 61 -7.05 3.90 2.69
C ALA A 61 -8.23 2.95 2.40
N VAL A 62 -8.31 1.80 3.09
CA VAL A 62 -9.44 0.86 2.92
C VAL A 62 -10.77 1.57 3.16
N ALA A 63 -10.91 2.30 4.29
CA ALA A 63 -12.14 3.02 4.62
C ALA A 63 -12.57 4.00 3.51
N HIS A 64 -11.61 4.70 2.91
CA HIS A 64 -11.87 5.64 1.81
C HIS A 64 -12.30 4.92 0.53
N TYR A 65 -11.53 3.93 0.08
CA TYR A 65 -11.77 3.29 -1.22
C TYR A 65 -12.96 2.33 -1.21
N SER A 66 -13.31 1.73 -0.06
CA SER A 66 -14.52 0.91 0.09
C SER A 66 -15.75 1.70 0.53
N ASN A 67 -15.62 3.01 0.79
CA ASN A 67 -16.66 3.86 1.38
C ASN A 67 -17.26 3.27 2.69
N ASP A 68 -16.41 2.69 3.54
CA ASP A 68 -16.82 2.06 4.80
C ASP A 68 -15.98 2.61 5.98
N PRO A 69 -16.53 3.56 6.76
CA PRO A 69 -15.79 4.21 7.85
C PRO A 69 -15.50 3.26 9.03
N GLU A 70 -16.18 2.11 9.16
CA GLU A 70 -15.88 1.15 10.23
C GLU A 70 -14.45 0.60 10.14
N TRP A 71 -13.86 0.62 8.93
CA TRP A 71 -12.46 0.30 8.74
C TRP A 71 -11.53 1.27 9.46
N LEU A 72 -11.92 2.48 9.87
CA LEU A 72 -11.03 3.34 10.66
C LEU A 72 -10.73 2.77 12.05
N ARG A 73 -11.59 1.88 12.57
CA ARG A 73 -11.45 1.31 13.91
C ARG A 73 -10.17 0.46 14.04
N VAL A 74 -9.26 0.87 14.91
CA VAL A 74 -8.08 0.10 15.33
C VAL A 74 -8.22 -0.37 16.78
N ARG A 75 -7.50 -1.43 17.15
CA ARG A 75 -7.46 -1.91 18.54
C ARG A 75 -6.30 -1.24 19.30
N PRO A 76 -6.49 -0.87 20.59
CA PRO A 76 -5.39 -0.43 21.44
C PRO A 76 -4.20 -1.40 21.43
N PRO A 77 -2.95 -0.91 21.51
CA PRO A 77 -2.56 0.49 21.77
C PRO A 77 -2.52 1.37 20.50
N LEU A 78 -2.95 0.86 19.34
CA LEU A 78 -3.00 1.67 18.13
C LEU A 78 -4.09 2.75 18.26
N MET A 79 -3.79 3.92 17.72
CA MET A 79 -4.74 5.02 17.58
C MET A 79 -5.03 5.27 16.11
N GLN A 80 -6.23 5.78 15.83
CA GLN A 80 -6.58 6.24 14.49
C GLN A 80 -5.67 7.41 14.11
N LEU A 81 -5.47 7.61 12.80
CA LEU A 81 -4.86 8.85 12.32
C LEU A 81 -5.82 10.02 12.59
N THR A 82 -5.26 11.21 12.87
CA THR A 82 -6.08 12.42 12.99
C THR A 82 -6.74 12.75 11.64
N ALA A 83 -7.78 13.59 11.63
CA ALA A 83 -8.45 13.98 10.40
C ALA A 83 -7.48 14.63 9.39
N GLU A 84 -6.53 15.42 9.88
CA GLU A 84 -5.48 16.06 9.08
C GLU A 84 -4.54 15.02 8.47
N GLN A 85 -4.10 14.04 9.25
CA GLN A 85 -3.24 12.95 8.77
C GLN A 85 -3.97 12.07 7.75
N GLN A 86 -5.26 11.79 7.96
CA GLN A 86 -6.08 11.05 6.99
C GLN A 86 -6.18 11.81 5.66
N ALA A 87 -6.52 13.10 5.71
CA ALA A 87 -6.60 13.94 4.51
C ALA A 87 -5.25 14.04 3.78
N GLN A 88 -4.15 14.16 4.52
CA GLN A 88 -2.81 14.20 3.95
C GLN A 88 -2.44 12.88 3.27
N LEU A 89 -2.67 11.73 3.93
CA LEU A 89 -2.45 10.40 3.36
C LEU A 89 -3.23 10.24 2.04
N LEU A 90 -4.52 10.56 2.05
CA LEU A 90 -5.38 10.41 0.86
C LEU A 90 -4.95 11.35 -0.27
N SER A 91 -4.51 12.57 0.05
CA SER A 91 -3.93 13.48 -0.94
C SER A 91 -2.64 12.92 -1.56
N GLU A 92 -1.72 12.39 -0.75
CA GLU A 92 -0.48 11.78 -1.24
C GLU A 92 -0.75 10.54 -2.13
N LEU A 93 -1.72 9.70 -1.74
CA LEU A 93 -2.15 8.55 -2.55
C LEU A 93 -2.78 9.00 -3.87
N LYS A 94 -3.61 10.06 -3.85
CA LYS A 94 -4.21 10.63 -5.06
C LYS A 94 -3.15 11.18 -6.02
N GLN A 95 -2.09 11.83 -5.52
CA GLN A 95 -1.01 12.37 -6.36
C GLN A 95 -0.28 11.30 -7.17
N ILE A 96 -0.26 10.06 -6.69
CA ILE A 96 0.36 8.93 -7.39
C ILE A 96 -0.66 8.07 -8.15
N ASN A 97 -1.90 8.55 -8.30
CA ASN A 97 -3.01 7.83 -8.91
C ASN A 97 -3.25 6.44 -8.28
N PHE A 98 -3.02 6.31 -6.98
CA PHE A 98 -3.26 5.07 -6.26
C PHE A 98 -4.74 4.71 -6.29
N SER A 99 -5.03 3.42 -6.43
CA SER A 99 -6.38 2.87 -6.39
C SER A 99 -6.38 1.48 -5.77
N MET A 100 -7.53 1.05 -5.25
CA MET A 100 -7.76 -0.28 -4.70
C MET A 100 -8.85 -0.99 -5.51
N PRO A 101 -8.55 -1.47 -6.73
CA PRO A 101 -9.55 -2.08 -7.59
C PRO A 101 -10.09 -3.38 -6.98
N GLY A 102 -11.41 -3.57 -7.04
CA GLY A 102 -12.09 -4.76 -6.51
C GLY A 102 -12.62 -4.62 -5.08
N LEU A 103 -12.57 -3.42 -4.51
CA LEU A 103 -13.36 -3.03 -3.33
C LEU A 103 -14.68 -2.38 -3.74
#